data_AF-A0A6N1YEQ8-F1
#
_entry.id   AF-A0A6N1YEQ8-F1
#
_cell.length_a   1.000
_cell.length_b   1.000
_cell.length_c   1.000
_cell.angle_alpha   90.00
_cell.angle_beta   90.00
_cell.angle_gamma   90.00
#
_symmetry.space_group_name_H-M   'P 1'
#
loop_
_entity.id
_entity.type
_entity.pdbx_description
1 polymer ?
#
loop_
_entity_poly.entity_id
_entity_poly.type
_entity_poly.pdbx_seq_one_letter_code
_entity_poly.pdbx_strand_id
1 'polypeptide(L)'
;MKLYIERWLKAPVQHRDEQPKLRDKGTPQGGVISPLLANLYLHYVFDTWVEKHWIGIQFERYADDIVCHCASEQEAQQLKTLLEQRFTDCGLTLHPKKTKIAYCKSSSKRGSYPQVSFDFLGHTFKPRLCKNKQGKFFVAFTPAISRKSAKKVRDKIASWRILRNSKANLNSIAYYSRAILQGWKNYYGKYGRAELKRVLFYLNEKLVRWAKKKYKRLKTERRAVRWIIGYRQREPKLFVHWSFT
;
A
#
# COMPACT_ATOMS: atom_id res chain seq x y z
N MET A 1 -28.23 23.92 -9.55
CA MET A 1 -27.20 22.91 -9.18
C MET A 1 -26.37 22.42 -10.37
N LYS A 2 -26.97 21.99 -11.50
CA LYS A 2 -26.24 21.58 -12.73
C LYS A 2 -25.19 22.60 -13.21
N LEU A 3 -25.54 23.90 -13.18
CA LEU A 3 -24.66 25.01 -13.61
C LEU A 3 -23.30 25.05 -12.87
N TYR A 4 -23.28 24.79 -11.55
CA TYR A 4 -22.06 24.87 -10.75
C TYR A 4 -21.14 23.67 -10.96
N ILE A 5 -21.73 22.48 -11.11
CA ILE A 5 -20.98 21.26 -11.46
C ILE A 5 -20.34 21.43 -12.84
N GLU A 6 -21.11 21.93 -13.81
CA GLU A 6 -20.61 22.18 -15.16
C GLU A 6 -19.48 23.21 -15.18
N ARG A 7 -19.60 24.31 -14.44
CA ARG A 7 -18.53 25.31 -14.28
C ARG A 7 -17.27 24.73 -13.64
N TRP A 8 -17.41 23.87 -12.64
CA TRP A 8 -16.27 23.19 -12.01
C TRP A 8 -15.58 22.18 -12.94
N LEU A 9 -16.34 21.51 -13.80
CA LEU A 9 -15.79 20.57 -14.79
C LEU A 9 -15.09 21.29 -15.95
N LYS A 10 -15.64 22.42 -16.40
CA LYS A 10 -15.10 23.22 -17.52
C LYS A 10 -14.05 24.25 -17.10
N ALA A 11 -13.75 24.37 -15.79
CA ALA A 11 -12.76 25.32 -15.30
C ALA A 11 -11.39 25.05 -15.96
N PRO A 12 -10.79 26.06 -16.61
CA PRO A 12 -9.53 25.90 -17.31
C PRO A 12 -8.39 25.63 -16.32
N VAL A 13 -7.41 24.85 -16.75
CA VAL A 13 -6.20 24.60 -15.96
C VAL A 13 -5.08 25.49 -16.49
N GLN A 14 -4.45 26.22 -15.56
CA GLN A 14 -3.29 27.04 -15.85
C GLN A 14 -2.06 26.41 -15.18
N HIS A 15 -1.10 25.98 -16.00
CA HIS A 15 0.22 25.59 -15.49
C HIS A 15 1.09 26.84 -15.30
N ARG A 16 2.13 26.74 -14.45
CA ARG A 16 2.88 27.88 -13.90
C ARG A 16 3.43 28.85 -14.95
N ASP A 17 3.55 28.42 -16.21
CA ASP A 17 4.08 29.19 -17.34
C ASP A 17 3.29 28.96 -18.65
N GLU A 18 2.03 28.51 -18.59
CA GLU A 18 1.19 28.28 -19.79
C GLU A 18 -0.11 29.09 -19.76
N GLN A 19 -0.62 29.45 -20.94
CA GLN A 19 -1.97 30.01 -21.09
C GLN A 19 -3.03 29.01 -20.60
N PRO A 20 -4.14 29.46 -20.02
CA PRO A 20 -5.20 28.59 -19.54
C PRO A 20 -5.73 27.72 -20.69
N LYS A 21 -5.61 26.39 -20.56
CA LYS A 21 -6.16 25.46 -21.54
C LYS A 21 -7.57 25.04 -21.11
N LEU A 22 -8.52 25.18 -22.02
CA LEU A 22 -9.86 24.61 -21.88
C LEU A 22 -9.76 23.08 -21.79
N ARG A 23 -10.67 22.49 -21.03
CA ARG A 23 -10.68 21.07 -20.75
C ARG A 23 -11.94 20.41 -21.30
N ASP A 24 -11.70 19.37 -22.08
CA ASP A 24 -12.78 18.62 -22.71
C ASP A 24 -13.06 17.31 -21.94
N LYS A 25 -12.12 16.90 -21.07
CA LYS A 25 -12.18 15.65 -20.29
C LYS A 25 -11.61 15.77 -18.87
N GLY A 26 -12.21 15.00 -17.96
CA GLY A 26 -11.77 14.80 -16.57
C GLY A 26 -12.10 15.96 -15.62
N THR A 27 -11.87 15.74 -14.32
CA THR A 27 -12.05 16.74 -13.27
C THR A 27 -10.72 17.43 -12.92
N PRO A 28 -10.71 18.68 -12.41
CA PRO A 28 -9.51 19.30 -11.84
C PRO A 28 -8.92 18.47 -10.70
N GLN A 29 -7.67 18.00 -10.85
CA GLN A 29 -6.94 17.37 -9.75
C GLN A 29 -6.64 18.43 -8.69
N GLY A 30 -7.20 18.26 -7.49
CA GLY A 30 -7.09 19.24 -6.40
C GLY A 30 -8.37 20.04 -6.14
N GLY A 31 -9.40 19.92 -7.00
CA GLY A 31 -10.74 20.43 -6.68
C GLY A 31 -11.35 19.63 -5.52
N VAL A 32 -11.85 20.32 -4.49
CA VAL A 32 -12.41 19.69 -3.28
C VAL A 32 -13.57 18.73 -3.63
N ILE A 33 -14.34 19.04 -4.67
CA ILE A 33 -15.48 18.20 -5.11
C ILE A 33 -15.09 17.05 -6.04
N SER A 34 -13.89 17.08 -6.64
CA SER A 34 -13.47 16.09 -7.64
C SER A 34 -13.54 14.64 -7.13
N PRO A 35 -13.12 14.32 -5.88
CA PRO A 35 -13.26 12.96 -5.35
C PRO A 35 -14.72 12.52 -5.19
N LEU A 36 -15.63 13.44 -4.87
CA LEU A 36 -17.06 13.13 -4.74
C LEU A 36 -17.66 12.81 -6.11
N LEU A 37 -17.40 13.65 -7.11
CA LEU A 37 -17.90 13.43 -8.47
C LEU A 37 -17.36 12.13 -9.08
N ALA A 38 -16.07 11.83 -8.87
CA ALA A 38 -15.48 10.58 -9.34
C ALA A 38 -16.15 9.35 -8.70
N ASN A 39 -16.40 9.39 -7.39
CA ASN A 39 -17.08 8.30 -6.69
C ASN A 39 -18.54 8.15 -7.09
N LEU A 40 -19.27 9.26 -7.26
CA LEU A 40 -20.67 9.23 -7.73
C LEU A 40 -20.77 8.66 -9.14
N TYR A 41 -19.85 9.06 -10.01
CA TYR A 41 -19.81 8.55 -11.37
C TYR A 41 -19.50 7.05 -11.41
N LEU A 42 -18.47 6.58 -10.68
CA LEU A 42 -18.15 5.16 -10.58
C LEU A 42 -19.23 4.33 -9.87
N HIS A 43 -20.00 4.94 -8.98
CA HIS A 43 -21.15 4.27 -8.37
C HIS A 43 -22.15 3.79 -9.41
N TYR A 44 -22.51 4.63 -10.39
CA TYR A 44 -23.45 4.24 -11.44
C TYR A 44 -22.80 3.47 -12.60
N VAL A 45 -21.56 3.81 -12.95
CA VAL A 45 -20.85 3.14 -14.05
C VAL A 45 -20.47 1.70 -13.69
N PHE A 46 -20.08 1.47 -12.43
CA PHE A 46 -19.60 0.18 -11.94
C PHE A 46 -20.49 -0.41 -10.84
N ASP A 47 -20.61 0.21 -9.66
CA ASP A 47 -21.23 -0.43 -8.47
C ASP A 47 -22.66 -0.93 -8.76
N THR A 48 -23.58 -0.01 -9.08
CA THR A 48 -24.99 -0.36 -9.38
C THR A 48 -25.11 -1.23 -10.62
N TRP A 49 -24.24 -1.00 -11.62
CA TRP A 49 -24.31 -1.72 -12.88
C TRP A 49 -23.93 -3.19 -12.71
N VAL A 50 -22.83 -3.47 -11.99
CA VAL A 50 -22.34 -4.84 -11.80
C VAL A 50 -23.27 -5.64 -10.90
N GLU A 51 -23.85 -5.02 -9.86
CA GLU A 51 -24.86 -5.65 -9.00
C GLU A 51 -26.11 -6.08 -9.77
N LYS A 52 -26.52 -5.29 -10.77
CA LYS A 52 -27.70 -5.58 -11.60
C LYS A 52 -27.43 -6.64 -12.67
N HIS A 53 -26.24 -6.63 -13.28
CA HIS A 53 -25.94 -7.47 -14.45
C HIS A 53 -25.13 -8.73 -14.12
N TRP A 54 -24.57 -8.82 -12.91
CA TRP A 54 -23.77 -9.96 -12.46
C TRP A 54 -24.17 -10.38 -11.04
N ILE A 55 -25.20 -11.21 -10.95
CA ILE A 55 -25.77 -11.63 -9.67
C ILE A 55 -24.73 -12.40 -8.85
N GLY A 56 -24.56 -12.01 -7.58
CA GLY A 56 -23.72 -12.72 -6.62
C GLY A 56 -22.22 -12.36 -6.69
N ILE A 57 -21.81 -11.38 -7.51
CA ILE A 57 -20.44 -10.90 -7.51
C ILE A 57 -20.07 -10.28 -6.15
N GLN A 58 -18.90 -10.64 -5.64
CA GLN A 58 -18.28 -9.92 -4.53
C GLN A 58 -17.18 -9.03 -5.08
N PHE A 59 -17.12 -7.77 -4.65
CA PHE A 59 -16.07 -6.86 -5.05
C PHE A 59 -15.72 -5.87 -3.93
N GLU A 60 -14.51 -5.33 -4.00
CA GLU A 60 -14.10 -4.17 -3.23
C GLU A 60 -13.69 -3.05 -4.17
N ARG A 61 -14.25 -1.85 -3.94
CA ARG A 61 -13.85 -0.63 -4.62
C ARG A 61 -13.26 0.37 -3.64
N TYR A 62 -12.16 0.99 -4.03
CA TYR A 62 -11.58 2.14 -3.35
C TYR A 62 -11.18 3.19 -4.38
N ALA A 63 -11.96 4.27 -4.47
CA ALA A 63 -11.87 5.23 -5.56
C ALA A 63 -11.94 4.51 -6.92
N ASP A 64 -10.84 4.54 -7.69
CA ASP A 64 -10.67 3.90 -9.00
C ASP A 64 -10.08 2.48 -8.94
N ASP A 65 -9.51 2.06 -7.80
CA ASP A 65 -8.98 0.70 -7.63
C ASP A 65 -10.14 -0.26 -7.28
N ILE A 66 -10.37 -1.26 -8.13
CA ILE A 66 -11.44 -2.25 -8.01
C ILE A 66 -10.83 -3.66 -7.99
N VAL A 67 -11.36 -4.53 -7.12
CA VAL A 67 -11.06 -5.97 -7.09
C VAL A 67 -12.39 -6.73 -7.13
N CYS A 68 -12.56 -7.61 -8.11
CA CYS A 68 -13.72 -8.51 -8.21
C CYS A 68 -13.30 -9.95 -7.89
N HIS A 69 -14.12 -10.66 -7.13
CA HIS A 69 -13.90 -12.06 -6.78
C HIS A 69 -14.72 -12.96 -7.68
N CYS A 70 -14.04 -13.81 -8.46
CA CYS A 70 -14.67 -14.79 -9.33
C CYS A 70 -14.33 -16.21 -8.85
N ALA A 71 -15.23 -17.16 -9.06
CA ALA A 71 -15.07 -18.56 -8.71
C ALA A 71 -14.14 -19.29 -9.69
N SER A 72 -14.11 -18.88 -10.96
CA SER A 72 -13.30 -19.48 -12.01
C SER A 72 -12.57 -18.45 -12.89
N GLU A 73 -11.57 -18.91 -13.64
CA GLU A 73 -10.87 -18.07 -14.63
C GLU A 73 -11.78 -17.68 -15.79
N GLN A 74 -12.65 -18.60 -16.25
CA GLN A 74 -13.60 -18.33 -17.32
C GLN A 74 -14.58 -17.21 -16.92
N GLU A 75 -15.10 -17.28 -15.70
CA GLU A 75 -15.97 -16.25 -15.13
C GLU A 75 -15.23 -14.90 -15.05
N ALA A 76 -13.98 -14.91 -14.55
CA ALA A 76 -13.16 -13.70 -14.47
C ALA A 76 -12.88 -13.08 -15.85
N GLN A 77 -12.67 -13.90 -16.87
CA GLN A 77 -12.42 -13.45 -18.24
C GLN A 77 -13.69 -12.88 -18.88
N GLN A 78 -14.84 -13.51 -18.67
CA GLN A 78 -16.14 -13.00 -19.13
C GLN A 78 -16.46 -11.64 -18.47
N LEU A 79 -16.32 -11.55 -17.15
CA LEU A 79 -16.55 -10.31 -16.41
C LEU A 79 -15.58 -9.20 -16.87
N LYS A 80 -14.29 -9.54 -17.09
CA LYS A 80 -13.30 -8.58 -17.60
C LYS A 80 -13.71 -8.00 -18.95
N THR A 81 -14.07 -8.84 -19.92
CA THR A 81 -14.50 -8.39 -21.26
C THR A 81 -15.75 -7.50 -21.16
N LEU A 82 -16.72 -7.90 -20.34
CA LEU A 82 -17.95 -7.16 -20.13
C LEU A 82 -17.70 -5.78 -19.49
N LEU A 83 -16.84 -5.72 -18.48
CA LEU A 83 -16.45 -4.46 -17.85
C LEU A 83 -15.63 -3.57 -18.79
N GLU A 84 -14.79 -4.15 -19.65
CA GLU A 84 -14.06 -3.39 -20.68
C GLU A 84 -15.02 -2.68 -21.64
N GLN A 85 -16.06 -3.37 -22.12
CA GLN A 85 -17.10 -2.79 -22.96
C GLN A 85 -17.87 -1.70 -22.20
N ARG A 86 -18.37 -2.01 -20.99
CA ARG A 86 -19.15 -1.07 -20.18
C ARG A 86 -18.38 0.21 -19.87
N PHE A 87 -17.10 0.10 -19.51
CA PHE A 87 -16.28 1.27 -19.22
C PHE A 87 -16.08 2.12 -20.47
N THR A 88 -15.86 1.47 -21.62
CA THR A 88 -15.71 2.14 -22.92
C THR A 88 -16.97 2.91 -23.29
N ASP A 89 -18.16 2.32 -23.11
CA ASP A 89 -19.45 2.97 -23.38
C ASP A 89 -19.68 4.21 -22.48
N CYS A 90 -19.09 4.20 -21.29
CA CYS A 90 -19.13 5.32 -20.37
C CYS A 90 -18.02 6.35 -20.62
N GLY A 91 -17.07 6.10 -21.53
CA GLY A 91 -15.95 7.00 -21.82
C GLY A 91 -14.75 6.82 -20.89
N LEU A 92 -14.66 5.68 -20.20
CA LEU A 92 -13.50 5.26 -19.43
C LEU A 92 -12.70 4.20 -20.19
N THR A 93 -11.41 4.12 -19.93
CA THR A 93 -10.54 3.07 -20.47
C THR A 93 -9.86 2.34 -19.33
N LEU A 94 -10.03 1.01 -19.27
CA LEU A 94 -9.30 0.19 -18.31
C LEU A 94 -7.81 0.19 -18.64
N HIS A 95 -6.97 0.31 -17.62
CA HIS A 95 -5.54 0.37 -17.82
C HIS A 95 -4.98 -1.04 -18.12
N PRO A 96 -4.51 -1.33 -19.35
CA PRO A 96 -4.26 -2.70 -19.82
C PRO A 96 -3.21 -3.45 -19.00
N LYS A 97 -2.19 -2.74 -18.50
CA LYS A 97 -1.15 -3.36 -17.64
C LYS A 97 -1.55 -3.53 -16.18
N LYS A 98 -2.58 -2.83 -15.71
CA LYS A 98 -3.03 -2.89 -14.30
C LYS A 98 -4.12 -3.93 -14.13
N THR A 99 -5.04 -4.00 -15.10
CA THR A 99 -6.14 -4.98 -15.11
C THR A 99 -5.59 -6.37 -15.39
N LYS A 100 -5.68 -7.26 -14.40
CA LYS A 100 -5.17 -8.63 -14.50
C LYS A 100 -6.02 -9.57 -13.68
N ILE A 101 -6.13 -10.81 -14.14
CA ILE A 101 -6.72 -11.90 -13.38
C ILE A 101 -5.61 -12.51 -12.53
N ALA A 102 -5.83 -12.64 -11.22
CA ALA A 102 -4.87 -13.20 -10.29
C ALA A 102 -5.47 -14.40 -9.57
N TYR A 103 -4.82 -15.55 -9.68
CA TYR A 103 -5.26 -16.77 -9.02
C TYR A 103 -4.89 -16.75 -7.53
N CYS A 104 -5.91 -16.85 -6.68
CA CYS A 104 -5.78 -16.91 -5.23
C CYS A 104 -5.33 -18.29 -4.75
N LYS A 105 -4.06 -18.65 -5.01
CA LYS A 105 -3.49 -19.96 -4.65
C LYS A 105 -3.43 -20.16 -3.12
N SER A 106 -3.87 -21.33 -2.67
CA SER A 106 -3.93 -21.76 -1.27
C SER A 106 -3.62 -23.26 -1.17
N SER A 107 -3.53 -23.80 0.05
CA SER A 107 -3.36 -25.24 0.25
C SER A 107 -4.47 -26.10 -0.34
N SER A 108 -5.70 -25.60 -0.42
CA SER A 108 -6.84 -26.30 -1.06
C SER A 108 -6.89 -26.11 -2.58
N LYS A 109 -6.29 -25.02 -3.09
CA LYS A 109 -6.32 -24.62 -4.50
C LYS A 109 -4.98 -24.93 -5.18
N ARG A 110 -4.89 -26.10 -5.83
CA ARG A 110 -3.63 -26.64 -6.41
C ARG A 110 -3.31 -26.15 -7.83
N GLY A 111 -4.17 -25.33 -8.43
CA GLY A 111 -3.97 -24.81 -9.77
C GLY A 111 -2.62 -24.08 -9.95
N SER A 112 -2.12 -24.14 -11.18
CA SER A 112 -0.90 -23.43 -11.59
C SER A 112 -1.29 -22.36 -12.59
N TYR A 113 -1.00 -21.10 -12.24
CA TYR A 113 -1.34 -19.94 -13.04
C TYR A 113 -0.16 -18.98 -13.05
N PRO A 114 0.04 -18.20 -14.14
CA PRO A 114 1.16 -17.27 -14.24
C PRO A 114 1.05 -16.12 -13.25
N GLN A 115 -0.18 -15.63 -13.02
CA GLN A 115 -0.45 -14.52 -12.12
C GLN A 115 -1.07 -15.04 -10.81
N VAL A 116 -0.26 -15.12 -9.76
CA VAL A 116 -0.69 -15.52 -8.40
C VAL A 116 -0.51 -14.40 -7.38
N SER A 117 -0.45 -13.15 -7.84
CA SER A 117 -0.34 -12.01 -6.92
C SER A 117 -0.80 -10.70 -7.55
N PHE A 118 -1.31 -9.82 -6.70
CA PHE A 118 -1.67 -8.47 -7.08
C PHE A 118 -1.41 -7.49 -5.93
N ASP A 119 -1.28 -6.22 -6.29
CA ASP A 119 -1.15 -5.13 -5.33
C ASP A 119 -2.50 -4.41 -5.22
N PHE A 120 -2.94 -4.14 -4.01
CA PHE A 120 -4.15 -3.36 -3.73
C PHE A 120 -3.92 -2.54 -2.46
N LEU A 121 -4.20 -1.24 -2.50
CA LEU A 121 -4.06 -0.30 -1.36
C LEU A 121 -2.73 -0.43 -0.61
N GLY A 122 -1.62 -0.47 -1.37
CA GLY A 122 -0.27 -0.56 -0.79
C GLY A 122 0.11 -1.91 -0.19
N HIS A 123 -0.73 -2.93 -0.35
CA HIS A 123 -0.48 -4.31 0.08
C HIS A 123 -0.32 -5.22 -1.14
N THR A 124 0.57 -6.20 -1.08
CA THR A 124 0.66 -7.29 -2.05
C THR A 124 -0.04 -8.53 -1.49
N PHE A 125 -1.11 -8.95 -2.16
CA PHE A 125 -1.80 -10.21 -1.93
C PHE A 125 -1.10 -11.32 -2.72
N LYS A 126 -0.67 -12.37 -2.01
CA LYS A 126 -0.02 -13.54 -2.62
C LYS A 126 -0.06 -14.76 -1.68
N PRO A 127 0.28 -15.96 -2.18
CA PRO A 127 0.42 -17.15 -1.35
C PRO A 127 1.56 -16.98 -0.34
N ARG A 128 1.29 -17.28 0.92
CA ARG A 128 2.23 -17.18 2.03
C ARG A 128 2.08 -18.38 2.95
N LEU A 129 3.21 -18.83 3.49
CA LEU A 129 3.22 -19.84 4.53
C LEU A 129 2.74 -19.21 5.85
N CYS A 130 1.64 -19.73 6.37
CA CYS A 130 1.01 -19.32 7.61
C CYS A 130 1.03 -20.50 8.59
N LYS A 131 1.01 -20.19 9.89
CA LYS A 131 0.93 -21.17 10.99
C LYS A 131 -0.44 -21.04 11.64
N ASN A 132 -1.19 -22.13 11.74
CA ASN A 132 -2.47 -22.13 12.44
C ASN A 132 -2.28 -22.17 13.97
N LYS A 133 -3.37 -22.06 14.74
CA LYS A 133 -3.33 -22.11 16.22
C LYS A 133 -2.76 -23.44 16.77
N GLN A 134 -2.93 -24.53 16.04
CA GLN A 134 -2.39 -25.87 16.37
C GLN A 134 -0.92 -26.04 15.96
N GLY A 135 -0.31 -25.02 15.38
CA GLY A 135 1.08 -25.02 14.96
C GLY A 135 1.39 -25.66 13.61
N LYS A 136 0.38 -26.15 12.89
CA LYS A 136 0.51 -26.69 11.53
C LYS A 136 0.69 -25.56 10.53
N PHE A 137 1.62 -25.77 9.60
CA PHE A 137 1.86 -24.84 8.49
C PHE A 137 0.92 -25.12 7.32
N PHE A 138 0.44 -24.05 6.68
CA PHE A 138 -0.39 -24.12 5.49
C PHE A 138 -0.15 -22.88 4.61
N VAL A 139 -0.51 -22.96 3.33
CA VAL A 139 -0.41 -21.85 2.39
C VAL A 139 -1.75 -21.13 2.33
N ALA A 140 -1.73 -19.85 2.68
CA ALA A 140 -2.88 -18.95 2.60
C ALA A 140 -2.59 -17.79 1.66
N PHE A 141 -3.62 -17.31 0.97
CA PHE A 141 -3.54 -16.11 0.16
C PHE A 141 -3.78 -14.89 1.04
N THR A 142 -2.72 -14.17 1.40
CA THR A 142 -2.80 -13.13 2.45
C THR A 142 -2.04 -11.85 2.07
N PRO A 143 -2.55 -10.67 2.50
CA PRO A 143 -1.90 -9.40 2.23
C PRO A 143 -0.71 -9.15 3.17
N ALA A 144 0.28 -8.43 2.66
CA ALA A 144 1.32 -7.79 3.45
C ALA A 144 1.80 -6.53 2.72
N ILE A 145 2.59 -5.67 3.38
CA ILE A 145 3.16 -4.47 2.76
C ILE A 145 3.78 -4.76 1.38
N SER A 146 3.40 -3.98 0.36
CA SER A 146 3.90 -4.16 -1.00
C SER A 146 5.36 -3.76 -1.13
N ARG A 147 6.03 -4.23 -2.19
CA ARG A 147 7.43 -3.84 -2.47
C ARG A 147 7.57 -2.33 -2.66
N LYS A 148 6.61 -1.70 -3.36
CA LYS A 148 6.56 -0.25 -3.59
C LYS A 148 6.39 0.51 -2.27
N SER A 149 5.46 0.08 -1.41
CA SER A 149 5.25 0.67 -0.09
C SER A 149 6.46 0.48 0.82
N ALA A 150 7.06 -0.71 0.85
CA ALA A 150 8.26 -1.00 1.60
C ALA A 150 9.46 -0.15 1.16
N LYS A 151 9.59 0.14 -0.15
CA LYS A 151 10.58 1.08 -0.66
C LYS A 151 10.34 2.48 -0.12
N LYS A 152 9.12 3.01 -0.20
CA LYS A 152 8.76 4.34 0.36
C LYS A 152 9.08 4.45 1.85
N VAL A 153 8.82 3.40 2.63
CA VAL A 153 9.18 3.31 4.05
C VAL A 153 10.70 3.46 4.23
N ARG A 154 11.50 2.69 3.49
CA ARG A 154 12.97 2.77 3.56
C ARG A 154 13.51 4.14 3.10
N ASP A 155 12.94 4.71 2.05
CA ASP A 155 13.31 6.03 1.53
C ASP A 155 13.03 7.11 2.57
N LYS A 156 11.88 7.03 3.26
CA LYS A 156 11.55 7.94 4.36
C LYS A 156 12.51 7.78 5.54
N ILE A 157 12.85 6.55 5.94
CA ILE A 157 13.86 6.30 6.97
C ILE A 157 15.22 6.89 6.55
N ALA A 158 15.63 6.72 5.30
CA ALA A 158 16.87 7.28 4.78
C ALA A 158 16.88 8.82 4.82
N SER A 159 15.73 9.45 4.56
CA SER A 159 15.57 10.91 4.58
C SER A 159 15.81 11.55 5.95
N TRP A 160 15.68 10.79 7.05
CA TRP A 160 15.98 11.29 8.40
C TRP A 160 17.47 11.55 8.65
N ARG A 161 18.34 11.13 7.72
CA ARG A 161 19.79 11.40 7.74
C ARG A 161 20.43 11.11 9.12
N ILE A 162 19.97 10.05 9.79
CA ILE A 162 20.39 9.67 11.16
C ILE A 162 21.93 9.66 11.30
N LEU A 163 22.64 9.16 10.28
CA LEU A 163 24.11 9.06 10.26
C LEU A 163 24.86 10.42 10.18
N ARG A 164 24.15 11.50 9.84
CA ARG A 164 24.71 12.86 9.76
C ARG A 164 24.40 13.69 11.01
N ASN A 165 23.54 13.18 11.91
CA ASN A 165 23.17 13.88 13.12
C ASN A 165 24.04 13.44 14.31
N SER A 166 25.18 14.11 14.50
CA SER A 166 26.12 13.85 15.59
C SER A 166 25.55 14.22 16.97
N LYS A 167 24.69 15.24 17.03
CA LYS A 167 24.06 15.73 18.27
C LYS A 167 22.90 14.84 18.75
N ALA A 168 22.21 14.14 17.83
CA ALA A 168 21.10 13.25 18.20
C ALA A 168 21.50 12.18 19.20
N ASN A 169 20.58 11.77 20.07
CA ASN A 169 20.64 10.58 20.90
C ASN A 169 19.47 9.63 20.54
N LEU A 170 19.44 8.42 21.10
CA LEU A 170 18.37 7.46 20.79
C LEU A 170 16.97 8.01 21.09
N ASN A 171 16.80 8.74 22.18
CA ASN A 171 15.52 9.34 22.56
C ASN A 171 15.04 10.37 21.54
N SER A 172 15.93 11.24 21.06
CA SER A 172 15.60 12.19 20.00
C SER A 172 15.22 11.49 18.69
N ILE A 173 15.94 10.41 18.32
CA ILE A 173 15.64 9.62 17.12
C ILE A 173 14.28 8.93 17.25
N ALA A 174 14.01 8.36 18.42
CA ALA A 174 12.72 7.76 18.73
C ALA A 174 11.59 8.80 18.69
N TYR A 175 11.81 10.00 19.24
CA TYR A 175 10.81 11.05 19.33
C TYR A 175 10.29 11.48 17.95
N TYR A 176 11.18 11.93 17.04
CA TYR A 176 10.72 12.42 15.72
C TYR A 176 10.24 11.30 14.80
N SER A 177 10.67 10.05 15.02
CA SER A 177 10.24 8.92 14.19
C SER A 177 8.95 8.26 14.68
N ARG A 178 8.54 8.50 15.94
CA ARG A 178 7.43 7.82 16.62
C ARG A 178 6.12 7.85 15.85
N ALA A 179 5.64 9.03 15.47
CA ALA A 179 4.35 9.20 14.79
C ALA A 179 4.30 8.43 13.46
N ILE A 180 5.38 8.52 12.66
CA ILE A 180 5.49 7.85 11.37
C ILE A 180 5.55 6.33 11.55
N LEU A 181 6.40 5.84 12.47
CA LEU A 181 6.50 4.41 12.76
C LEU A 181 5.19 3.83 13.28
N GLN A 182 4.45 4.60 14.10
CA GLN A 182 3.13 4.20 14.60
C GLN A 182 2.11 4.13 13.48
N GLY A 183 2.10 5.10 12.56
CA GLY A 183 1.25 5.06 11.37
C GLY A 183 1.51 3.82 10.51
N TRP A 184 2.78 3.51 10.25
CA TRP A 184 3.14 2.30 9.51
C TRP A 184 2.77 1.01 10.25
N LYS A 185 2.92 0.96 11.58
CA LYS A 185 2.48 -0.16 12.40
C LYS A 185 0.96 -0.35 12.35
N ASN A 186 0.19 0.73 12.43
CA ASN A 186 -1.27 0.65 12.42
C ASN A 186 -1.79 0.21 11.05
N TYR A 187 -1.23 0.79 9.98
CA TYR A 187 -1.68 0.52 8.62
C TYR A 187 -1.17 -0.83 8.10
N TYR A 188 0.16 -1.01 8.02
CA TYR A 188 0.77 -2.23 7.46
C TYR A 188 0.93 -3.36 8.48
N GLY A 189 0.77 -3.10 9.78
CA GLY A 189 0.94 -4.12 10.82
C GLY A 189 -0.35 -4.86 11.17
N LYS A 190 -1.49 -4.50 10.57
CA LYS A 190 -2.75 -5.26 10.67
C LYS A 190 -2.63 -6.61 9.96
N TYR A 191 -1.95 -6.65 8.80
CA TYR A 191 -1.71 -7.84 8.00
C TYR A 191 -0.23 -7.98 7.64
N GLY A 192 0.36 -9.18 7.75
CA GLY A 192 1.76 -9.37 7.39
C GLY A 192 2.76 -8.71 8.35
N ARG A 193 2.56 -8.87 9.66
CA ARG A 193 3.45 -8.33 10.72
C ARG A 193 4.92 -8.73 10.54
N ALA A 194 5.16 -9.97 10.10
CA ALA A 194 6.51 -10.47 9.86
C ALA A 194 7.22 -9.69 8.74
N GLU A 195 6.51 -9.38 7.66
CA GLU A 195 7.00 -8.58 6.54
C GLU A 195 7.29 -7.15 6.97
N LEU A 196 6.38 -6.52 7.72
CA LEU A 196 6.62 -5.18 8.24
C LEU A 196 7.85 -5.15 9.16
N LYS A 197 8.01 -6.14 10.04
CA LYS A 197 9.19 -6.29 10.91
C LYS A 197 10.48 -6.35 10.08
N ARG A 198 10.50 -7.11 8.98
CA ARG A 198 11.66 -7.18 8.06
C ARG A 198 11.96 -5.83 7.41
N VAL A 199 10.94 -5.08 7.00
CA VAL A 199 11.11 -3.72 6.43
C VAL A 199 11.68 -2.76 7.47
N LEU A 200 11.13 -2.78 8.69
CA LEU A 200 11.55 -1.89 9.77
C LEU A 200 12.89 -2.29 10.41
N PHE A 201 13.37 -3.51 10.15
CA PHE A 201 14.73 -3.90 10.51
C PHE A 201 15.78 -2.97 9.89
N TYR A 202 15.50 -2.38 8.72
CA TYR A 202 16.34 -1.35 8.11
C TYR A 202 16.64 -0.17 9.05
N LEU A 203 15.67 0.23 9.89
CA LEU A 203 15.90 1.27 10.89
C LEU A 203 16.91 0.81 11.94
N ASN A 204 16.84 -0.45 12.40
CA ASN A 204 17.84 -1.00 13.32
C ASN A 204 19.24 -0.98 12.72
N GLU A 205 19.39 -1.33 11.44
CA GLU A 205 20.68 -1.23 10.75
C GLU A 205 21.22 0.21 10.73
N LYS A 206 20.34 1.21 10.51
CA LYS A 206 20.72 2.62 10.58
C LYS A 206 21.12 3.05 11.99
N LEU A 207 20.41 2.59 13.02
CA LEU A 207 20.76 2.85 14.42
C LEU A 207 22.12 2.25 14.80
N VAL A 208 22.39 1.01 14.36
CA VAL A 208 23.69 0.34 14.56
C VAL A 208 24.81 1.14 13.87
N ARG A 209 24.64 1.51 12.60
CA ARG A 209 25.62 2.32 11.86
C ARG A 209 25.83 3.70 12.50
N TRP A 210 24.77 4.33 12.99
CA TRP A 210 24.85 5.60 13.72
C TRP A 210 25.65 5.44 15.01
N ALA A 211 25.38 4.39 15.79
CA ALA A 211 26.09 4.12 17.04
C ALA A 211 27.58 3.87 16.82
N LYS A 212 27.95 3.12 15.76
CA LYS A 212 29.36 2.91 15.36
C LYS A 212 30.07 4.22 15.05
N LYS A 213 29.40 5.13 14.34
CA LYS A 213 29.97 6.43 13.94
C LYS A 213 30.08 7.39 15.13
N LYS A 214 29.12 7.36 16.05
CA LYS A 214 29.08 8.27 17.21
C LYS A 214 30.02 7.86 18.34
N TYR A 215 30.12 6.55 18.64
CA TYR A 215 30.82 6.08 19.83
C TYR A 215 32.07 5.27 19.47
N LYS A 216 33.26 5.80 19.81
CA LYS A 216 34.56 5.13 19.58
C LYS A 216 34.62 3.70 20.18
N ARG A 217 33.96 3.45 21.31
CA ARG A 217 33.89 2.11 21.94
C ARG A 217 33.07 1.08 21.17
N LEU A 218 32.20 1.52 20.25
CA LEU A 218 31.29 0.69 19.47
C LEU A 218 31.73 0.51 18.01
N LYS A 219 33.04 0.65 17.70
CA LYS A 219 33.57 0.56 16.33
C LYS A 219 33.19 -0.73 15.59
N THR A 220 33.07 -1.86 16.28
CA THR A 220 32.74 -3.15 15.65
C THR A 220 31.23 -3.39 15.58
N GLU A 221 30.78 -4.03 14.50
CA GLU A 221 29.37 -4.36 14.28
C GLU A 221 28.77 -5.12 15.47
N ARG A 222 29.48 -6.17 15.93
CA ARG A 222 29.04 -7.01 17.05
C ARG A 222 28.86 -6.25 18.36
N ARG A 223 29.67 -5.21 18.63
CA ARG A 223 29.53 -4.37 19.83
C ARG A 223 28.35 -3.41 19.68
N ALA A 224 28.20 -2.76 18.52
CA ALA A 224 27.10 -1.84 18.27
C ALA A 224 25.73 -2.54 18.26
N VAL A 225 25.64 -3.73 17.65
CA VAL A 225 24.43 -4.57 17.67
C VAL A 225 24.07 -4.96 19.11
N ARG A 226 25.03 -5.49 19.89
CA ARG A 226 24.79 -5.82 21.31
C ARG A 226 24.35 -4.61 22.12
N TRP A 227 24.92 -3.44 21.86
CA TRP A 227 24.53 -2.20 22.53
C TRP A 227 23.08 -1.79 22.23
N ILE A 228 22.65 -1.85 20.96
CA ILE A 228 21.25 -1.59 20.57
C ILE A 228 20.30 -2.64 21.17
N ILE A 229 20.67 -3.93 21.15
CA ILE A 229 19.88 -5.01 21.77
C ILE A 229 19.71 -4.77 23.27
N GLY A 230 20.78 -4.39 23.97
CA GLY A 230 20.72 -4.07 25.40
C GLY A 230 19.83 -2.86 25.70
N TYR A 231 19.85 -1.82 24.84
CA TYR A 231 18.90 -0.71 24.95
C TYR A 231 17.47 -1.15 24.75
N ARG A 232 17.22 -2.01 23.75
CA ARG A 232 15.88 -2.56 23.49
C ARG A 232 15.36 -3.41 24.65
N GLN A 233 16.22 -4.16 25.33
CA GLN A 233 15.82 -4.95 26.50
C GLN A 233 15.44 -4.06 27.68
N ARG A 234 16.19 -2.98 27.92
CA ARG A 234 15.88 -2.01 28.99
C ARG A 234 14.66 -1.14 28.68
N GLU A 235 14.54 -0.69 27.44
CA GLU A 235 13.47 0.21 26.98
C GLU A 235 12.77 -0.34 25.72
N PRO A 236 11.98 -1.42 25.84
CA PRO A 236 11.36 -2.09 24.68
C PRO A 236 10.34 -1.21 23.96
N LYS A 237 9.83 -0.17 24.61
CA LYS A 237 8.84 0.78 24.08
C LYS A 237 9.46 2.06 23.49
N LEU A 238 10.79 2.19 23.51
CA LEU A 238 11.47 3.39 22.99
C LEU A 238 11.15 3.60 21.50
N PHE A 239 11.32 2.54 20.72
CA PHE A 239 10.92 2.51 19.31
C PHE A 239 9.70 1.63 19.10
N VAL A 240 8.74 2.13 18.31
CA VAL A 240 7.48 1.42 18.00
C VAL A 240 7.74 0.03 17.42
N HIS A 241 8.74 -0.12 16.56
CA HIS A 241 9.02 -1.38 15.87
C HIS A 241 9.78 -2.39 16.74
N TRP A 242 10.29 -2.00 17.90
CA TRP A 242 10.88 -2.93 18.85
C TRP A 242 9.83 -3.81 19.52
N SER A 243 8.56 -3.39 19.52
CA SER A 243 7.45 -4.18 20.06
C SER A 243 6.97 -5.30 19.14
N PHE A 244 7.59 -5.52 17.96
CA PHE A 244 7.27 -6.64 17.06
C PHE A 244 8.02 -7.93 17.45
N THR A 245 8.63 -7.99 18.63
CA THR A 245 9.18 -9.23 19.21
C THR A 245 8.09 -10.09 19.77
#